data_AF-A0A1I0X1C1-F1
#
_entry.id   AF-A0A1I0X1C1-F1
#
_cell.length_a   1.000
_cell.length_b   1.000
_cell.length_c   1.000
_cell.angle_alpha   90.00
_cell.angle_beta   90.00
_cell.angle_gamma   90.00
#
_symmetry.space_group_name_H-M   'P 1'
#
loop_
_entity.id
_entity.type
_entity.pdbx_description
1 polymer ?
#
loop_
_entity_poly.entity_id
_entity_poly.type
_entity_poly.pdbx_seq_one_letter_code
_entity_poly.pdbx_strand_id
1 'polypeptide(L)'
;MDDLYDLRAHAARRLWRSLKGRPPGPDFRALPEQLREWHILSLRALDARLRSESYRTIAEVLLGFRGTKEDFEVDPRKNKARRLVAHGIKMMRGGYRLLLHYPIKAVSK
;
A
#
# COMPACT_ATOMS: atom_id res chain seq x y z
N MET A 1 2.74 -18.37 22.62
CA MET A 1 1.65 -17.97 21.69
C MET A 1 2.29 -17.17 20.58
N ASP A 2 1.95 -17.39 19.32
CA ASP A 2 2.59 -16.68 18.21
C ASP A 2 2.05 -15.25 18.04
N ASP A 3 2.83 -14.38 17.41
CA ASP A 3 2.53 -12.96 17.23
C ASP A 3 1.22 -12.68 16.46
N LEU A 4 0.71 -13.66 15.71
CA LEU A 4 -0.48 -13.53 14.85
C LEU A 4 -1.73 -14.17 15.46
N TYR A 5 -1.67 -14.66 16.71
CA TYR A 5 -2.77 -15.39 17.34
C TYR A 5 -4.06 -14.55 17.41
N ASP A 6 -3.98 -13.32 17.94
CA ASP A 6 -5.16 -12.44 18.08
C ASP A 6 -5.79 -12.09 16.74
N LEU A 7 -4.96 -11.84 15.72
CA LEU A 7 -5.42 -11.57 14.36
C LEU A 7 -6.16 -12.78 13.77
N ARG A 8 -5.61 -13.99 13.93
CA ARG A 8 -6.22 -15.22 13.44
C ARG A 8 -7.51 -15.57 14.17
N ALA A 9 -7.53 -15.44 15.50
CA ALA A 9 -8.72 -15.65 16.31
C ALA A 9 -9.85 -14.68 15.92
N HIS A 10 -9.53 -13.40 15.72
CA HIS A 10 -10.51 -12.42 15.25
C HIS A 10 -11.02 -12.73 13.85
N ALA A 11 -10.15 -13.06 12.91
CA ALA A 11 -10.52 -13.43 11.55
C ALA A 11 -11.45 -14.66 11.52
N ALA A 12 -11.11 -15.71 12.27
CA ALA A 12 -11.93 -16.92 12.39
C ALA A 12 -13.33 -16.60 12.96
N ARG A 13 -13.41 -15.73 13.97
CA ARG A 13 -14.69 -15.31 14.55
C ARG A 13 -15.56 -14.55 13.55
N ARG A 14 -14.98 -13.65 12.75
CA ARG A 14 -15.70 -12.92 11.69
C ARG A 14 -16.22 -13.84 10.60
N LEU A 15 -15.38 -14.80 10.18
CA LEU A 15 -15.76 -15.82 9.20
C LEU A 15 -16.95 -16.64 9.71
N TRP A 16 -16.86 -17.16 10.94
CA TRP A 16 -17.94 -17.93 11.55
C TRP A 16 -19.25 -17.14 11.65
N ARG A 17 -19.20 -15.85 12.06
CA ARG A 17 -20.39 -14.99 12.10
C ARG A 17 -21.04 -14.87 10.72
N SER A 18 -20.24 -14.63 9.69
CA SER A 18 -20.71 -14.49 8.31
C SER A 18 -21.36 -15.77 7.80
N LEU A 19 -20.74 -16.93 8.07
CA LEU A 19 -21.29 -18.24 7.73
C LEU A 19 -22.62 -18.55 8.44
N LYS A 20 -22.90 -17.89 9.58
CA LYS A 20 -24.17 -17.98 10.31
C LYS A 20 -25.16 -16.88 9.93
N GLY A 21 -24.93 -16.15 8.84
CA GLY A 21 -25.81 -15.07 8.38
C GLY A 21 -25.80 -13.83 9.29
N ARG A 22 -24.82 -13.73 10.19
CA ARG A 22 -24.69 -12.59 11.12
C ARG A 22 -23.71 -11.56 10.55
N PRO A 23 -23.86 -10.27 10.88
CA PRO A 23 -22.86 -9.27 10.54
C PRO A 23 -21.48 -9.69 11.07
N PRO A 24 -20.41 -9.64 10.24
CA PRO A 24 -19.07 -10.10 10.62
C PRO A 24 -18.50 -9.34 11.84
N GLY A 25 -18.95 -8.10 12.07
CA GLY A 25 -18.39 -7.21 13.09
C GLY A 25 -17.25 -6.36 12.53
N PRO A 26 -16.70 -5.45 13.36
CA PRO A 26 -15.71 -4.47 12.95
C PRO A 26 -14.43 -5.11 12.43
N ASP A 27 -13.77 -4.44 11.50
CA ASP A 27 -12.45 -4.85 11.03
C ASP A 27 -11.43 -4.83 12.17
N PHE A 28 -10.51 -5.78 12.12
CA PHE A 28 -9.37 -5.78 13.03
C PHE A 28 -8.41 -4.67 12.59
N ARG A 29 -8.44 -3.54 13.30
CA ARG A 29 -7.51 -2.41 13.11
C ARG A 29 -7.37 -2.00 11.63
N ALA A 30 -8.42 -1.35 11.12
CA ALA A 30 -8.48 -0.85 9.75
C ALA A 30 -7.21 -0.04 9.37
N LEU A 31 -6.74 -0.20 8.13
CA LEU A 31 -5.65 0.64 7.61
C LEU A 31 -6.08 2.12 7.64
N PRO A 32 -5.25 3.02 8.20
CA PRO A 32 -5.45 4.45 8.07
C PRO A 32 -5.58 4.86 6.61
N GLU A 33 -6.47 5.82 6.33
CA GLU A 33 -6.78 6.21 4.96
C GLU A 33 -5.53 6.70 4.20
N GLN A 34 -4.66 7.46 4.86
CA GLN A 34 -3.42 7.93 4.23
C GLN A 34 -2.49 6.77 3.82
N LEU A 35 -2.47 5.68 4.60
CA LEU A 35 -1.67 4.50 4.27
C LEU A 35 -2.30 3.73 3.10
N ARG A 36 -3.64 3.64 3.08
CA ARG A 36 -4.39 3.05 1.96
C ARG A 36 -4.11 3.81 0.66
N GLU A 37 -4.24 5.14 0.68
CA GLU A 37 -3.91 6.01 -0.45
C GLU A 37 -2.47 5.84 -0.92
N TRP A 38 -1.52 5.76 0.01
CA TRP A 38 -0.11 5.50 -0.30
C TRP A 38 0.06 4.18 -1.07
N HIS A 39 -0.57 3.10 -0.62
CA HIS A 39 -0.51 1.80 -1.32
C HIS A 39 -1.15 1.87 -2.72
N ILE A 40 -2.31 2.54 -2.85
CA ILE A 40 -2.99 2.71 -4.15
C ILE A 40 -2.10 3.47 -5.12
N LEU A 41 -1.52 4.59 -4.70
CA LEU A 41 -0.63 5.40 -5.54
C LEU A 41 0.64 4.62 -5.93
N SER A 42 1.19 3.81 -5.02
CA SER A 42 2.34 2.97 -5.32
C SER A 42 2.05 1.87 -6.33
N LEU A 43 0.86 1.27 -6.30
CA LEU A 43 0.42 0.32 -7.32
C LEU A 43 0.28 1.01 -8.68
N ARG A 44 -0.38 2.17 -8.75
CA ARG A 44 -0.49 2.95 -10.00
C ARG A 44 0.87 3.40 -10.54
N ALA A 45 1.79 3.80 -9.67
CA ALA A 45 3.14 4.16 -10.05
C ALA A 45 3.94 2.95 -10.56
N LEU A 46 3.77 1.77 -9.96
CA LEU A 46 4.33 0.52 -10.46
C LEU A 46 3.82 0.21 -11.86
N ASP A 47 2.50 0.28 -12.08
CA ASP A 47 1.86 0.02 -13.38
C ASP A 47 2.42 0.92 -14.49
N ALA A 48 2.65 2.20 -14.17
CA ALA A 48 3.28 3.14 -15.10
C ALA A 48 4.74 2.74 -15.39
N ARG A 49 5.52 2.38 -14.37
CA ARG A 49 6.92 1.98 -14.56
C ARG A 49 7.09 0.67 -15.32
N LEU A 50 6.19 -0.28 -15.16
CA LEU A 50 6.16 -1.51 -15.95
C LEU A 50 5.88 -1.23 -17.43
N ARG A 51 5.24 -0.09 -17.74
CA ARG A 51 5.05 0.44 -19.10
C ARG A 51 6.17 1.41 -19.53
N SER A 52 7.30 1.42 -18.82
CA SER A 52 8.44 2.29 -19.09
C SER A 52 8.18 3.80 -18.97
N GLU A 53 7.09 4.20 -18.33
CA GLU A 53 6.78 5.62 -18.13
C GLU A 53 7.83 6.32 -17.26
N SER A 54 8.05 7.59 -17.55
CA SER A 54 9.03 8.40 -16.82
C SER A 54 8.53 8.78 -15.42
N TYR A 55 9.44 9.03 -14.48
CA TYR A 55 9.05 9.57 -13.16
C TYR A 55 8.33 10.92 -13.25
N ARG A 56 8.61 11.70 -14.30
CA ARG A 56 7.92 12.96 -14.58
C ARG A 56 6.47 12.70 -14.96
N THR A 57 6.20 11.79 -15.91
CA THR A 57 4.84 11.39 -16.29
C THR A 57 4.04 10.93 -15.06
N ILE A 58 4.68 10.11 -14.20
CA ILE A 58 4.07 9.65 -12.95
C ILE A 58 3.73 10.83 -12.02
N ALA A 59 4.62 11.81 -11.90
CA ALA A 59 4.37 12.99 -11.09
C ALA A 59 3.27 13.90 -11.68
N GLU A 60 3.19 14.03 -13.00
CA GLU A 60 2.14 14.81 -13.70
C GLU A 60 0.77 14.20 -13.42
N VAL A 61 0.63 12.89 -13.65
CA VAL A 61 -0.66 12.19 -13.56
C VAL A 61 -1.07 11.92 -12.11
N LEU A 62 -0.15 11.48 -11.25
CA LEU A 62 -0.49 11.03 -9.89
C LEU A 62 -0.26 12.08 -8.81
N LEU A 63 0.61 13.07 -9.04
CA LEU A 63 1.03 14.04 -8.02
C LEU A 63 0.72 15.50 -8.40
N GLY A 64 0.07 15.71 -9.55
CA GLY A 64 -0.31 17.03 -10.05
C GLY A 64 0.88 17.94 -10.37
N PHE A 65 2.03 17.37 -10.77
CA PHE A 65 3.12 18.17 -11.29
C PHE A 65 2.69 18.86 -12.60
N ARG A 66 3.02 20.15 -12.71
CA ARG A 66 2.87 20.94 -13.94
C ARG A 66 4.11 21.81 -14.06
N GLY A 67 4.82 21.71 -15.17
CA GLY A 67 6.06 22.44 -15.37
C GLY A 67 6.88 21.85 -16.52
N THR A 68 8.01 22.50 -16.78
CA THR A 68 9.03 22.07 -17.74
C THR A 68 9.85 20.89 -17.20
N LYS A 69 10.82 20.43 -18.00
CA LYS A 69 11.72 19.37 -17.55
C LYS A 69 12.64 19.88 -16.45
N GLU A 70 13.06 21.14 -16.58
CA GLU A 70 13.95 21.85 -15.69
C GLU A 70 13.28 22.08 -14.33
N ASP A 71 12.00 22.46 -14.33
CA ASP A 71 11.19 22.57 -13.10
C ASP A 71 11.12 21.23 -12.37
N PHE A 72 10.98 20.12 -13.11
CA PHE A 72 10.90 18.79 -12.52
C PHE A 72 12.20 18.37 -11.82
N GLU A 73 13.35 18.88 -12.26
CA GLU A 73 14.63 18.45 -11.72
C GLU A 73 14.79 18.79 -10.23
N VAL A 74 14.21 19.91 -9.80
CA VAL A 74 14.24 20.42 -8.42
C VAL A 74 12.92 20.21 -7.65
N ASP A 75 11.84 19.81 -8.31
CA ASP A 75 10.52 19.64 -7.68
C ASP A 75 10.49 18.42 -6.71
N PRO A 76 9.96 18.58 -5.48
CA PRO A 76 9.88 17.50 -4.49
C PRO A 76 9.05 16.28 -4.94
N ARG A 77 8.10 16.46 -5.88
CA ARG A 77 7.29 15.39 -6.46
C ARG A 77 8.15 14.38 -7.23
N LYS A 78 9.33 14.77 -7.74
CA LYS A 78 10.30 13.83 -8.33
C LYS A 78 10.70 12.74 -7.33
N ASN A 79 11.05 13.14 -6.12
CA ASN A 79 11.40 12.20 -5.06
C ASN A 79 10.18 11.43 -4.55
N LYS A 80 9.00 12.06 -4.49
CA LYS A 80 7.75 11.36 -4.13
C LYS A 80 7.39 10.27 -5.16
N ALA A 81 7.50 10.55 -6.47
CA ALA A 81 7.29 9.56 -7.53
C ALA A 81 8.29 8.40 -7.43
N ARG A 82 9.58 8.68 -7.19
CA ARG A 82 10.59 7.63 -6.96
C ARG A 82 10.24 6.74 -5.78
N ARG A 83 9.81 7.31 -4.66
CA ARG A 83 9.39 6.53 -3.48
C ARG A 83 8.15 5.69 -3.75
N LEU A 84 7.16 6.23 -4.48
CA LEU A 84 5.97 5.46 -4.85
C LEU A 84 6.33 4.23 -5.69
N VAL A 85 7.21 4.41 -6.68
CA VAL A 85 7.71 3.33 -7.53
C VAL A 85 8.51 2.30 -6.74
N ALA A 86 9.49 2.75 -5.94
CA ALA A 86 10.32 1.86 -5.14
C ALA A 86 9.46 1.03 -4.17
N HIS A 87 8.46 1.65 -3.55
CA HIS A 87 7.50 0.95 -2.70
C HIS A 87 6.66 -0.04 -3.51
N GLY A 88 6.12 0.34 -4.67
CA GLY A 88 5.37 -0.56 -5.55
C GLY A 88 6.17 -1.80 -5.95
N ILE A 89 7.44 -1.63 -6.35
CA ILE A 89 8.35 -2.74 -6.67
C ILE A 89 8.57 -3.65 -5.46
N LYS A 90 8.82 -3.07 -4.28
CA LYS A 90 8.96 -3.83 -3.03
C LYS A 90 7.70 -4.64 -2.73
N MET A 91 6.52 -4.03 -2.90
CA MET A 91 5.24 -4.71 -2.69
C MET A 91 5.08 -5.87 -3.66
N MET A 92 5.34 -5.68 -4.95
CA MET A 92 5.29 -6.72 -5.98
C MET A 92 6.23 -7.90 -5.66
N ARG A 93 7.44 -7.63 -5.16
CA ARG A 93 8.45 -8.62 -4.80
C ARG A 93 8.21 -9.30 -3.44
N GLY A 94 6.94 -9.52 -3.09
CA GLY A 94 6.55 -10.23 -1.85
C GLY A 94 6.25 -9.33 -0.66
N GLY A 95 6.55 -8.03 -0.72
CA GLY A 95 6.23 -7.08 0.35
C GLY A 95 4.73 -6.95 0.64
N TYR A 96 3.87 -7.28 -0.33
CA TYR A 96 2.41 -7.31 -0.17
C TYR A 96 1.93 -8.21 0.98
N ARG A 97 2.69 -9.26 1.32
CA ARG A 97 2.33 -10.19 2.41
C ARG A 97 2.24 -9.50 3.77
N LEU A 98 2.95 -8.40 3.96
CA LEU A 98 2.86 -7.59 5.19
C LEU A 98 1.48 -6.99 5.40
N LEU A 99 0.69 -6.77 4.33
CA LEU A 99 -0.68 -6.27 4.43
C LEU A 99 -1.61 -7.30 5.08
N LEU A 100 -1.31 -8.60 4.95
CA LEU A 100 -2.11 -9.68 5.55
C LEU A 100 -1.95 -9.74 7.07
N HIS A 101 -0.90 -9.11 7.60
CA HIS A 101 -0.57 -9.10 9.02
C HIS A 101 -0.76 -7.72 9.64
N TYR A 102 -1.21 -6.71 8.87
CA TYR A 102 -1.36 -5.35 9.37
C TYR A 102 -2.33 -5.30 10.58
N PRO A 103 -2.03 -4.50 11.62
CA PRO A 103 -0.82 -3.70 11.85
C PRO A 103 0.28 -4.44 12.63
N ILE A 104 0.14 -5.75 12.82
CA ILE A 104 1.07 -6.55 13.61
C ILE A 104 2.39 -6.63 12.84
N LYS A 105 3.43 -6.01 13.41
CA LYS A 105 4.80 -6.26 13.01
C LYS A 105 5.21 -7.54 13.71
N ALA A 106 5.24 -8.67 13.00
CA ALA A 106 5.86 -9.87 13.51
C ALA A 106 7.29 -9.52 13.94
N VAL A 107 7.69 -9.92 15.15
CA VAL A 107 9.07 -9.73 15.58
C VAL A 107 9.90 -10.71 14.75
N SER A 108 10.72 -10.19 13.83
CA SER A 108 11.69 -11.04 13.14
C SER A 108 12.57 -11.71 14.20
N LYS A 109 12.55 -13.05 14.24
CA LYS A 109 13.60 -13.85 14.88
C LYS A 109 14.87 -13.83 14.04
#